data_AF-A0A2H0YU92-F1
#
_entry.id   AF-A0A2H0YU92-F1
#
_cell.length_a   1.000
_cell.length_b   1.000
_cell.length_c   1.000
_cell.angle_alpha   90.00
_cell.angle_beta   90.00
_cell.angle_gamma   90.00
#
_symmetry.space_group_name_H-M   'P 1'
#
loop_
_entity.id
_entity.type
_entity.pdbx_description
1 polymer ?
#
loop_
_entity_poly.entity_id
_entity_poly.type
_entity_poly.pdbx_seq_one_letter_code
_entity_poly.pdbx_strand_id
1 'polypeptide(L)'
;MVVTYNKTTTYVHGASSSNYRNIMAPHLLQWRQIRDARARGDSRYDFFGIAPSTHRSEKQSAWGGITRFKNGFAGIEKNYVGTWDLPIQKLWYSLYSVARSLRHKIR
;
A
#
# COMPACT_ATOMS: atom_id res chain seq x y z
N MET A 1 -5.28 -11.67 3.41
CA MET A 1 -4.45 -12.54 2.56
C MET A 1 -3.03 -12.02 2.58
N VAL A 2 -2.07 -12.91 2.81
CA VAL A 2 -0.64 -12.61 2.67
C VAL A 2 -0.05 -13.54 1.60
N VAL A 3 0.96 -13.08 0.89
CA VAL A 3 1.73 -13.87 -0.09
C VAL A 3 3.19 -13.84 0.31
N THR A 4 3.91 -14.95 0.14
CA THR A 4 5.31 -15.06 0.55
C THR A 4 6.18 -15.32 -0.68
N TYR A 5 7.22 -14.51 -0.85
CA TYR A 5 8.22 -14.66 -1.91
C TYR A 5 9.58 -14.13 -1.43
N ASN A 6 10.68 -14.83 -1.76
CA ASN A 6 12.05 -14.42 -1.44
C ASN A 6 12.24 -13.91 0.02
N LYS A 7 11.86 -14.73 1.01
CA LYS A 7 11.92 -14.41 2.45
C LYS A 7 11.16 -13.14 2.87
N THR A 8 10.16 -12.74 2.08
CA THR A 8 9.30 -11.59 2.35
C THR A 8 7.84 -12.06 2.33
N THR A 9 7.12 -11.80 3.41
CA THR A 9 5.65 -11.98 3.46
C THR A 9 4.98 -10.62 3.26
N THR A 10 4.15 -10.49 2.23
CA THR A 10 3.48 -9.25 1.84
C THR A 10 1.98 -9.31 2.15
N TYR A 11 1.47 -8.29 2.82
CA TYR A 11 0.05 -8.09 3.11
C TYR A 11 -0.68 -7.45 1.92
N VAL A 12 -1.26 -8.29 1.06
CA VAL A 12 -1.87 -7.88 -0.22
C VAL A 12 -3.31 -7.41 -0.05
N HIS A 13 -4.11 -8.16 0.73
CA HIS A 13 -5.51 -7.86 0.94
C HIS A 13 -5.89 -8.03 2.40
N GLY A 14 -6.76 -7.17 2.89
CA GLY A 14 -7.50 -7.43 4.11
C GLY A 14 -8.83 -6.72 4.15
N ALA A 15 -9.69 -7.28 4.98
CA ALA A 15 -11.03 -6.82 5.23
C ALA A 15 -11.33 -7.03 6.71
N SER A 16 -12.23 -6.22 7.24
CA SER A 16 -12.67 -6.32 8.62
C SER A 16 -14.12 -5.88 8.71
N SER A 17 -14.92 -6.57 9.53
CA SER A 17 -16.28 -6.13 9.82
C SER A 17 -16.29 -4.79 10.57
N SER A 18 -17.36 -4.03 10.40
CA SER A 18 -17.64 -2.86 11.25
C SER A 18 -18.09 -3.24 12.67
N ASN A 19 -18.55 -4.48 12.85
CA ASN A 19 -18.99 -4.98 14.14
C ASN A 19 -17.77 -5.22 15.05
N TYR A 20 -17.90 -4.88 16.34
CA TYR A 20 -16.87 -5.09 17.36
C TYR A 20 -15.50 -4.47 17.05
N ARG A 21 -15.45 -3.30 16.38
CA ARG A 21 -14.18 -2.61 16.08
C ARG A 21 -13.29 -2.32 17.29
N ASN A 22 -13.89 -2.18 18.47
CA ASN A 22 -13.20 -1.94 19.74
C ASN A 22 -12.23 -3.09 20.13
N ILE A 23 -12.45 -4.31 19.65
CA ILE A 23 -11.56 -5.45 19.94
C ILE A 23 -10.29 -5.43 19.09
N MET A 24 -10.23 -4.54 18.09
CA MET A 24 -9.07 -4.36 17.23
C MET A 24 -8.58 -5.65 16.55
N ALA A 25 -9.49 -6.57 16.18
CA ALA A 25 -9.16 -7.86 15.57
C ALA A 25 -8.15 -7.81 14.41
N PRO A 26 -8.17 -6.80 13.51
CA PRO A 26 -7.15 -6.68 12.46
C PRO A 26 -5.73 -6.53 13.01
N HIS A 27 -5.54 -5.90 14.16
CA HIS A 27 -4.21 -5.74 14.78
C HIS A 27 -3.68 -7.10 15.25
N LEU A 28 -4.52 -7.90 15.91
CA LEU A 28 -4.17 -9.25 16.33
C LEU A 28 -3.83 -10.14 15.13
N LEU A 29 -4.62 -10.06 14.06
CA LEU A 29 -4.39 -10.82 12.84
C LEU A 29 -3.03 -10.47 12.21
N GLN A 30 -2.70 -9.18 12.08
CA GLN A 30 -1.41 -8.75 11.54
C GLN A 30 -0.25 -9.18 12.45
N TRP A 31 -0.40 -9.05 13.76
CA TRP A 31 0.62 -9.53 14.70
C TRP A 31 0.88 -11.03 14.57
N ARG A 32 -0.18 -11.83 14.42
CA ARG A 32 -0.04 -13.27 14.18
C ARG A 32 0.68 -13.55 12.86
N GLN A 33 0.33 -12.85 11.79
CA GLN A 33 0.98 -12.99 10.48
C GLN A 33 2.47 -12.64 10.52
N ILE A 34 2.86 -11.60 11.27
CA ILE A 34 4.27 -11.24 11.50
C ILE A 34 5.01 -12.36 12.22
N ARG A 35 4.41 -12.91 13.28
CA ARG A 35 5.00 -14.04 14.03
C ARG A 35 5.15 -15.28 13.15
N ASP A 36 4.14 -15.60 12.35
CA ASP A 36 4.18 -16.73 11.43
C ASP A 36 5.25 -16.54 10.34
N ALA A 37 5.40 -15.33 9.79
CA ALA A 37 6.48 -14.99 8.85
C ALA A 37 7.85 -15.18 9.49
N ARG A 38 8.05 -14.67 10.71
CA ARG A 38 9.31 -14.85 11.46
C ARG A 38 9.60 -16.31 11.75
N ALA A 39 8.60 -17.10 12.13
CA ALA A 39 8.75 -18.53 12.40
C ALA A 39 9.15 -19.34 11.14
N ARG A 40 8.71 -18.90 9.96
CA ARG A 40 9.15 -19.46 8.66
C ARG A 40 10.56 -19.04 8.24
N GLY A 41 11.20 -18.11 8.96
CA GLY A 41 12.51 -17.57 8.60
C GLY A 41 12.47 -16.43 7.59
N ASP A 42 11.31 -15.79 7.38
CA ASP A 42 11.22 -14.58 6.57
C ASP A 42 11.97 -13.43 7.25
N SER A 43 12.75 -12.68 6.46
CA SER A 43 13.51 -11.53 6.94
C SER A 43 12.71 -10.23 6.85
N ARG A 44 11.59 -10.24 6.12
CA ARG A 44 10.77 -9.05 5.87
C ARG A 44 9.28 -9.37 5.98
N TYR A 45 8.54 -8.43 6.58
CA TYR A 45 7.10 -8.35 6.51
C TYR A 45 6.73 -7.03 5.84
N ASP A 46 6.08 -7.09 4.68
CA ASP A 46 5.75 -5.93 3.86
C ASP A 46 4.27 -5.60 3.97
N PHE A 47 3.97 -4.43 4.56
CA PHE A 47 2.61 -3.92 4.69
C PHE A 47 2.04 -3.31 3.40
N PHE A 48 2.80 -3.29 2.31
CA PHE A 48 2.44 -2.67 1.04
C PHE A 48 2.29 -1.15 1.14
N GLY A 49 1.61 -0.51 0.19
CA GLY A 49 1.57 0.96 0.07
C GLY A 49 0.87 1.70 1.22
N ILE A 50 1.38 2.89 1.53
CA ILE A 50 0.79 3.90 2.41
C ILE A 50 0.56 5.20 1.63
N ALA A 51 -0.16 6.16 2.23
CA ALA A 51 -0.23 7.51 1.69
C ALA A 51 1.17 8.15 1.64
N PRO A 52 1.51 8.91 0.58
CA PRO A 52 2.77 9.64 0.51
C PRO A 52 2.96 10.58 1.71
N SER A 53 4.16 10.61 2.28
CA SER A 53 4.55 11.48 3.40
C SER A 53 4.46 12.98 3.09
N THR A 54 4.38 13.35 1.81
CA THR A 54 4.18 14.74 1.34
C THR A 54 2.76 15.27 1.53
N HIS A 55 1.77 14.40 1.78
CA HIS A 55 0.43 14.85 2.14
C HIS A 55 0.43 15.37 3.58
N ARG A 56 0.36 16.70 3.70
CA ARG A 56 0.54 17.52 4.93
C ARG A 56 -0.44 17.23 6.08
N SER A 57 -1.33 16.24 5.95
CA SER A 57 -2.27 15.83 7.00
C SER A 57 -2.80 14.43 6.71
N GLU A 58 -2.49 13.47 7.59
CA GLU A 58 -3.13 12.14 7.61
C GLU A 58 -4.67 12.26 7.61
N LYS A 59 -5.24 13.34 8.14
CA LYS A 59 -6.71 13.54 8.20
C LYS A 59 -7.37 13.91 6.87
N GLN A 60 -6.62 14.39 5.86
CA GLN A 60 -7.20 14.83 4.58
C GLN A 60 -7.07 13.80 3.45
N SER A 61 -6.21 12.79 3.61
CA SER A 61 -6.09 11.73 2.61
C SER A 61 -7.10 10.61 2.89
N ALA A 62 -7.74 10.09 1.84
CA ALA A 62 -8.59 8.89 1.93
C ALA A 62 -7.86 7.66 2.51
N TRP A 63 -6.53 7.72 2.59
CA TRP A 63 -5.64 6.65 3.04
C TRP A 63 -5.13 6.84 4.48
N GLY A 64 -5.47 7.94 5.15
CA GLY A 64 -4.94 8.29 6.47
C GLY A 64 -5.11 7.22 7.53
N GLY A 65 -6.31 6.64 7.63
CA GLY A 65 -6.60 5.57 8.59
C GLY A 65 -5.78 4.31 8.33
N ILE A 66 -5.59 3.94 7.06
CA ILE A 66 -4.81 2.76 6.65
C ILE A 66 -3.31 3.01 6.90
N THR A 67 -2.81 4.20 6.59
CA THR A 67 -1.43 4.62 6.88
C THR A 67 -1.15 4.55 8.38
N ARG A 68 -2.00 5.17 9.21
CA ARG A 68 -1.86 5.13 10.67
C ARG A 68 -1.87 3.69 11.21
N PHE A 69 -2.77 2.85 10.69
CA PHE A 69 -2.82 1.42 11.06
C PHE A 69 -1.50 0.70 10.79
N LYS A 70 -0.93 0.88 9.59
CA LYS A 70 0.34 0.23 9.20
C LYS A 70 1.52 0.79 9.98
N ASN A 71 1.57 2.11 10.21
CA ASN A 71 2.61 2.78 10.99
C ASN A 71 2.64 2.32 12.45
N GLY A 72 1.52 1.87 13.01
CA GLY A 72 1.43 1.32 14.37
C GLY A 72 2.30 0.08 14.62
N PHE A 73 2.80 -0.59 13.57
CA PHE A 73 3.68 -1.76 13.68
C PHE A 73 5.18 -1.42 13.61
N ALA A 74 5.55 -0.13 13.68
CA ALA A 74 6.93 0.35 13.69
C ALA A 74 7.78 -0.11 12.48
N GLY A 75 7.16 -0.15 11.29
CA GLY A 75 7.83 -0.45 10.02
C GLY A 75 8.68 0.71 9.51
N ILE A 76 9.43 0.44 8.42
CA ILE A 76 10.22 1.45 7.70
C ILE A 76 9.50 1.81 6.40
N GLU A 77 9.26 3.11 6.17
CA GLU A 77 8.76 3.61 4.88
C GLU A 77 9.83 3.43 3.79
N LYS A 78 9.43 2.86 2.65
CA LYS A 78 10.29 2.74 1.47
C LYS A 78 9.67 3.46 0.29
N ASN A 79 10.39 4.45 -0.22
CA ASN A 79 10.05 5.17 -1.44
C ASN A 79 10.79 4.54 -2.62
N TYR A 80 10.04 4.06 -3.60
CA TYR A 80 10.57 3.51 -4.85
C TYR A 80 10.66 4.59 -5.92
N VAL A 81 11.44 4.34 -6.97
CA VAL A 81 11.64 5.27 -8.11
C VAL A 81 10.36 5.59 -8.90
N GLY A 82 9.25 4.93 -8.59
CA GLY A 82 7.97 5.10 -9.27
C GLY A 82 7.88 4.27 -10.55
N THR A 83 7.13 4.77 -11.51
CA THR A 83 6.87 4.12 -12.80
C THR A 83 7.59 4.85 -13.92
N TRP A 84 8.09 4.09 -14.90
CA TRP A 84 8.65 4.64 -16.13
C TRP A 84 7.91 4.07 -17.34
N ASP A 85 7.55 4.95 -18.25
CA ASP A 85 6.81 4.60 -19.47
C ASP A 85 7.78 4.57 -20.66
N LEU A 86 7.86 3.44 -21.36
CA LEU A 86 8.61 3.29 -22.61
C LEU A 86 7.63 3.29 -23.81
N PRO A 87 7.48 4.43 -24.53
CA PRO A 87 6.54 4.51 -25.63
C PRO A 87 7.06 3.78 -26.88
N ILE A 88 6.55 2.56 -27.11
CA ILE A 88 6.87 1.77 -28.31
C ILE A 88 6.31 2.45 -29.58
N GLN A 89 5.05 2.90 -29.52
CA GLN A 89 4.41 3.65 -30.61
C GLN A 89 4.20 5.11 -30.20
N LYS A 90 5.15 5.97 -30.56
CA LYS A 90 5.22 7.38 -30.11
C LYS A 90 3.96 8.18 -30.44
N LEU A 91 3.38 7.98 -31.63
CA LEU A 91 2.17 8.70 -32.06
C LEU A 91 0.96 8.41 -31.16
N TRP A 92 0.66 7.12 -30.94
CA TRP A 92 -0.45 6.71 -30.09
C TRP A 92 -0.24 7.08 -28.63
N TYR A 93 0.99 6.96 -28.13
CA TYR A 93 1.31 7.39 -26.77
C TYR A 93 1.12 8.89 -26.58
N SER A 94 1.52 9.71 -27.56
CA SER A 94 1.29 11.16 -27.53
C SER A 94 -0.21 11.48 -27.49
N LEU A 95 -1.01 10.86 -28.37
CA LEU A 95 -2.46 11.05 -28.39
C LEU A 95 -3.10 10.66 -27.04
N TYR A 96 -2.72 9.49 -26.50
CA TYR A 96 -3.16 9.04 -25.17
C TYR A 96 -2.76 10.03 -24.07
N SER A 97 -1.54 10.56 -24.10
CA SER A 97 -1.04 11.50 -23.10
C SER A 97 -1.82 12.81 -23.09
N VAL A 98 -2.17 13.34 -24.28
CA VAL A 98 -3.00 14.54 -24.44
C VAL A 98 -4.41 14.28 -23.95
N ALA A 99 -5.03 13.17 -24.36
CA ALA A 99 -6.37 12.78 -23.93
C ALA A 99 -6.45 12.61 -22.39
N ARG A 100 -5.45 11.96 -21.80
CA ARG A 100 -5.32 11.80 -20.34
C ARG A 100 -5.20 13.15 -19.63
N SER A 101 -4.39 14.07 -20.15
CA SER A 101 -4.20 15.41 -19.59
C SER A 101 -5.48 16.24 -19.65
N LEU A 102 -6.20 16.20 -20.78
CA LEU A 102 -7.50 16.87 -20.93
C LEU A 102 -8.54 16.32 -19.96
N ARG A 103 -8.63 15.00 -19.80
CA ARG A 103 -9.54 14.37 -18.82
C ARG A 103 -9.26 14.83 -17.39
N HIS A 104 -7.99 14.99 -17.04
CA HIS A 104 -7.61 15.47 -15.70
C HIS A 104 -7.93 16.94 -15.44
N LYS A 105 -8.11 17.76 -16.48
CA LYS A 105 -8.48 19.18 -16.33
C LYS A 105 -10.00 19.41 -16.27
N ILE A 106 -10.78 18.49 -16.82
CA ILE A 106 -12.25 18.59 -16.87
C ILE A 106 -12.89 18.08 -15.56
N ARG A 107 -12.16 17.31 -14.76
CA ARG A 107 -12.58 16.76 -13.46
C ARG A 107 -11.98 17.56 -12.32
#